data_AF-A0A2X1Q8E7-F1
#
_entry.id   AF-A0A2X1Q8E7-F1
#
_cell.length_a   1.000
_cell.length_b   1.000
_cell.length_c   1.000
_cell.angle_alpha   90.00
_cell.angle_beta   90.00
_cell.angle_gamma   90.00
#
_symmetry.space_group_name_H-M   'P 1'
#
loop_
_entity.id
_entity.type
_entity.pdbx_description
1 polymer ?
#
loop_
_entity_poly.entity_id
_entity_poly.type
_entity_poly.pdbx_seq_one_letter_code
_entity_poly.pdbx_strand_id
1 'polypeptide(L)'
;MADGGWLDEVCQVQRDMWGALDHRSLSAVEVLRELARLHQAPELVMPVVFTSALGISAEPEQGIFSQSVYGLSQTPQVWLDHQLTELAGGVSLVWGCGRGSVPGGYAGCDVHRLSAAHPSFM
;
A
#
# COMPACT_ATOMS: atom_id res chain seq x y z
N MET A 1 -25.48 -17.37 6.87
CA MET A 1 -24.22 -16.72 6.45
C MET A 1 -24.45 -15.25 6.69
N ALA A 2 -23.65 -14.60 7.53
CA ALA A 2 -23.91 -13.23 7.93
C ALA A 2 -23.78 -12.32 6.70
N ASP A 3 -24.87 -11.65 6.33
CA ASP A 3 -24.86 -10.50 5.42
C ASP A 3 -24.18 -9.35 6.16
N GLY A 4 -22.85 -9.36 6.21
CA GLY A 4 -22.06 -8.25 6.73
C GLY A 4 -22.13 -7.10 5.74
N GLY A 5 -22.57 -5.93 6.19
CA GLY A 5 -22.54 -4.74 5.34
C GLY A 5 -21.11 -4.29 5.07
N TRP A 6 -20.93 -3.37 4.12
CA TRP A 6 -19.62 -2.76 3.84
C TRP A 6 -18.91 -2.23 5.09
N LEU A 7 -19.67 -1.66 6.05
CA LEU A 7 -19.11 -1.20 7.32
C LEU A 7 -18.55 -2.33 8.18
N ASP A 8 -19.19 -3.50 8.17
CA ASP A 8 -18.72 -4.66 8.94
C ASP A 8 -17.41 -5.19 8.39
N GLU A 9 -17.27 -5.22 7.06
CA GLU A 9 -16.04 -5.57 6.37
C GLU A 9 -14.90 -4.60 6.70
N VAL A 10 -15.17 -3.29 6.63
CA VAL A 10 -14.19 -2.25 7.01
C VAL A 10 -13.75 -2.41 8.47
N CYS A 11 -14.70 -2.62 9.38
CA CYS A 11 -14.39 -2.82 10.80
C CYS A 11 -13.59 -4.11 11.03
N GLN A 12 -13.87 -5.16 10.26
CA GLN A 12 -13.13 -6.41 10.34
C GLN A 12 -11.67 -6.23 9.87
N VAL A 13 -11.46 -5.63 8.69
CA VAL A 13 -10.12 -5.32 8.17
C VAL A 13 -9.34 -4.44 9.16
N GLN A 14 -9.99 -3.43 9.74
CA GLN A 14 -9.37 -2.59 10.76
C GLN A 14 -8.90 -3.44 11.95
N ARG A 15 -9.78 -4.29 12.52
CA ARG A 15 -9.42 -5.15 13.67
C ARG A 15 -8.24 -6.07 13.34
N ASP A 16 -8.26 -6.70 12.17
CA ASP A 16 -7.20 -7.62 11.75
C ASP A 16 -5.86 -6.89 11.59
N MET A 17 -5.88 -5.67 11.04
CA MET A 17 -4.68 -4.84 10.92
C MET A 17 -4.13 -4.43 12.30
N TRP A 18 -4.99 -4.02 13.24
CA TRP A 18 -4.58 -3.70 14.61
C TRP A 18 -3.95 -4.92 15.31
N GLY A 19 -4.58 -6.09 15.20
CA GLY A 19 -4.03 -7.33 15.74
C GLY A 19 -2.67 -7.67 15.15
N ALA A 20 -2.46 -7.45 13.84
CA ALA A 20 -1.16 -7.63 13.22
C ALA A 20 -0.10 -6.63 13.73
N LEU A 21 -0.51 -5.37 13.98
CA LEU A 21 0.38 -4.32 14.50
C LEU A 21 0.84 -4.58 15.94
N ASP A 22 0.07 -5.30 16.74
CA ASP A 22 0.49 -5.76 18.08
C ASP A 22 1.74 -6.67 18.00
N HIS A 23 2.02 -7.25 16.82
CA HIS A 23 3.17 -8.11 16.55
C HIS A 23 4.23 -7.46 15.64
N ARG A 24 4.22 -6.13 15.49
CA ARG A 24 5.11 -5.36 14.60
C ARG A 24 6.62 -5.53 14.82
N SER A 25 7.05 -6.13 15.93
CA SER A 25 8.47 -6.44 16.19
C SER A 25 8.98 -7.64 15.39
N LEU A 26 8.07 -8.44 14.81
CA LEU A 26 8.42 -9.55 13.94
C LEU A 26 8.74 -9.06 12.53
N SER A 27 9.80 -9.60 11.93
CA SER A 27 10.14 -9.28 10.56
C SER A 27 9.14 -9.92 9.59
N ALA A 28 8.56 -9.12 8.70
CA ALA A 28 7.70 -9.62 7.63
C ALA A 28 8.41 -10.67 6.75
N VAL A 29 9.73 -10.54 6.56
CA VAL A 29 10.54 -11.52 5.80
C VAL A 29 10.64 -12.86 6.54
N GLU A 30 10.75 -12.85 7.87
CA GLU A 30 10.79 -14.06 8.69
C GLU A 30 9.42 -14.75 8.69
N VAL A 31 8.34 -13.97 8.84
CA VAL A 31 6.97 -14.47 8.75
C VAL A 31 6.71 -15.13 7.40
N LEU A 32 7.09 -14.48 6.29
CA LEU A 32 6.93 -15.05 4.95
C LEU A 32 7.74 -16.34 4.76
N ARG A 33 8.98 -16.37 5.26
CA ARG A 33 9.82 -17.57 5.20
C ARG A 33 9.19 -18.74 5.97
N GLU A 34 8.64 -18.47 7.14
CA GLU A 34 8.01 -19.50 7.95
C GLU A 34 6.69 -19.98 7.33
N LEU A 35 5.87 -19.08 6.77
CA LEU A 35 4.68 -19.45 6.01
C LEU A 35 5.03 -20.32 4.79
N ALA A 36 6.05 -19.92 4.02
CA ALA A 36 6.54 -20.70 2.88
C ALA A 36 6.98 -22.10 3.31
N ARG A 37 7.68 -22.22 4.45
CA ARG A 37 8.12 -23.50 5.02
C ARG A 37 6.94 -24.37 5.46
N LEU A 38 5.99 -23.81 6.19
CA LEU A 38 4.81 -24.52 6.70
C LEU A 38 3.90 -25.01 5.58
N HIS A 39 3.78 -24.23 4.50
CA HIS A 39 2.89 -24.52 3.37
C HIS A 39 3.60 -25.26 2.23
N GLN A 40 4.90 -25.56 2.36
CA GLN A 40 5.72 -26.14 1.29
C GLN A 40 5.66 -25.34 -0.03
N ALA A 41 5.56 -24.02 0.09
CA ALA A 41 5.38 -23.08 -1.02
C ALA A 41 6.58 -22.13 -1.10
N PRO A 42 7.71 -22.54 -1.71
CA PRO A 42 8.92 -21.74 -1.77
C PRO A 42 8.76 -20.46 -2.60
N GLU A 43 7.78 -20.42 -3.50
CA GLU A 43 7.36 -19.24 -4.27
C GLU A 43 6.31 -18.37 -3.57
N LEU A 44 6.05 -18.56 -2.27
CA LEU A 44 5.15 -17.68 -1.53
C LEU A 44 5.66 -16.23 -1.60
N VAL A 45 4.87 -15.37 -2.21
CA VAL A 45 5.16 -13.95 -2.40
C VAL A 45 4.01 -13.10 -1.85
N MET A 46 4.30 -11.83 -1.62
CA MET A 46 3.28 -10.81 -1.35
C MET A 46 3.10 -9.98 -2.64
N PRO A 47 2.18 -10.39 -3.54
CA PRO A 47 2.03 -9.74 -4.84
C PRO A 47 1.39 -8.35 -4.74
N VAL A 48 0.77 -8.02 -3.61
CA VAL A 48 0.16 -6.72 -3.35
C VAL A 48 0.75 -6.14 -2.08
N VAL A 49 1.28 -4.93 -2.19
CA VAL A 49 1.81 -4.15 -1.07
C VAL A 49 0.98 -2.89 -0.94
N PHE A 50 0.61 -2.58 0.30
CA PHE A 50 -0.06 -1.34 0.65
C PHE A 50 0.80 -0.59 1.67
N THR A 51 1.19 0.63 1.33
CA THR A 51 1.97 1.52 2.18
C THR A 51 1.16 2.76 2.48
N SER A 52 0.84 2.99 3.76
CA SER A 52 0.19 4.22 4.20
C SER A 52 1.16 5.06 5.02
N ALA A 53 1.43 6.27 4.54
CA ALA A 53 2.10 7.32 5.28
C ALA A 53 1.14 8.46 5.67
N LEU A 54 -0.16 8.19 5.72
CA LEU A 54 -1.13 9.13 6.30
C LEU A 54 -0.83 9.34 7.78
N GLY A 55 -0.96 10.58 8.27
CA GLY A 55 -0.57 10.95 9.62
C GLY A 55 0.94 10.91 9.91
N ILE A 56 1.77 10.54 8.94
CA ILE A 56 3.23 10.69 9.01
C ILE A 56 3.56 12.03 8.34
N SER A 57 3.29 13.12 9.04
CA SER A 57 3.57 14.46 8.51
C SER A 57 5.08 14.73 8.59
N ALA A 58 5.74 14.77 7.43
CA ALA A 58 6.94 15.59 7.30
C ALA A 58 6.48 17.03 7.07
N GLU A 59 7.09 18.00 7.75
CA GLU A 59 6.94 19.41 7.39
C GLU A 59 7.16 19.55 5.88
N PRO A 60 6.27 20.26 5.14
CA PRO A 60 6.38 20.35 3.70
C PRO A 60 7.78 20.84 3.35
N GLU A 61 8.54 20.02 2.62
CA GLU A 61 9.87 20.38 2.17
C GLU A 61 9.76 21.68 1.38
N GLN A 62 10.48 22.71 1.80
CA GLN A 62 10.56 23.99 1.09
C GLN A 62 11.76 23.95 0.13
N GLY A 63 11.62 24.59 -1.03
CA GLY A 63 12.69 24.69 -2.03
C GLY A 63 12.53 23.74 -3.21
N ILE A 64 13.61 23.51 -3.95
CA ILE A 64 13.57 22.85 -5.27
C ILE A 64 13.17 21.36 -5.24
N PHE A 65 13.17 20.73 -4.06
CA PHE A 65 12.73 19.34 -3.85
C PHE A 65 11.30 19.20 -3.31
N SER A 66 10.62 20.33 -3.11
CA SER A 66 9.23 20.39 -2.63
C SER A 66 8.23 19.67 -3.53
N GLN A 67 8.57 19.46 -4.81
CA GLN A 67 7.73 18.81 -5.78
C GLN A 67 8.32 17.46 -6.18
N SER A 68 7.70 16.38 -5.72
CA SER A 68 7.96 15.05 -6.27
C SER A 68 7.39 14.98 -7.70
N VAL A 69 8.27 14.96 -8.69
CA VAL A 69 7.91 14.89 -10.12
C VAL A 69 7.79 13.45 -10.59
N TYR A 70 8.61 12.55 -10.07
CA TYR A 70 8.66 11.13 -10.44
C TYR A 70 9.18 10.28 -9.28
N GLY A 71 8.58 9.11 -9.09
CA GLY A 71 9.02 8.12 -8.12
C GLY A 71 8.66 6.74 -8.62
N LEU A 72 9.64 5.83 -8.66
CA LEU A 72 9.45 4.44 -9.03
C LEU A 72 9.96 3.55 -7.89
N SER A 73 9.01 2.91 -7.21
CA SER A 73 9.28 1.84 -6.25
C SER A 73 8.88 0.54 -6.94
N GLN A 74 9.86 -0.21 -7.44
CA GLN A 74 9.65 -1.54 -8.00
C GLN A 74 10.39 -2.55 -7.16
N THR A 75 9.64 -3.30 -6.37
CA THR A 75 10.14 -4.50 -5.70
C THR A 75 9.90 -5.68 -6.63
N PRO A 76 10.92 -6.49 -6.93
CA PRO A 76 10.71 -7.76 -7.62
C PRO A 76 9.61 -8.56 -6.89
N GLN A 77 8.87 -9.38 -7.63
CA GLN A 77 7.74 -10.20 -7.12
C GLN A 77 6.49 -9.44 -6.63
N VAL A 78 6.51 -8.11 -6.51
CA VAL A 78 5.32 -7.29 -6.23
C VAL A 78 4.64 -6.93 -7.55
N TRP A 79 3.37 -7.27 -7.66
CA TRP A 79 2.54 -6.98 -8.84
C TRP A 79 1.92 -5.60 -8.74
N LEU A 80 1.52 -5.19 -7.53
CA LEU A 80 0.95 -3.89 -7.21
C LEU A 80 1.55 -3.34 -5.92
N ASP A 81 2.21 -2.20 -6.02
CA ASP A 81 2.60 -1.36 -4.89
C ASP A 81 1.65 -0.16 -4.83
N HIS A 82 0.81 -0.11 -3.81
CA HIS A 82 -0.14 0.97 -3.57
C HIS A 82 0.33 1.83 -2.40
N GLN A 83 0.63 3.09 -2.66
CA GLN A 83 1.13 4.03 -1.65
C GLN A 83 0.16 5.19 -1.45
N LEU A 84 -0.08 5.53 -0.19
CA LEU A 84 -0.88 6.66 0.27
C LEU A 84 0.00 7.65 1.03
N THR A 85 -0.03 8.92 0.65
CA THR A 85 0.66 9.99 1.37
C THR A 85 -0.23 11.22 1.49
N GLU A 86 -0.07 12.01 2.55
CA GLU A 86 -0.64 13.36 2.61
C GLU A 86 0.16 14.29 1.69
N LEU A 87 -0.53 15.12 0.90
CA LEU A 87 0.12 16.09 0.02
C LEU A 87 -0.78 17.32 -0.15
N ALA A 88 -0.24 18.50 0.19
CA ALA A 88 -0.88 19.80 -0.03
C ALA A 88 -2.35 19.89 0.47
N GLY A 89 -2.63 19.34 1.66
CA GLY A 89 -3.98 19.34 2.25
C GLY A 89 -4.95 18.33 1.62
N GLY A 90 -4.45 17.44 0.77
CA GLY A 90 -5.18 16.31 0.22
C GLY A 90 -4.45 14.99 0.42
N VAL A 91 -4.94 13.97 -0.27
CA VAL A 91 -4.33 12.64 -0.30
C VAL A 91 -3.78 12.37 -1.69
N SER A 92 -2.53 11.92 -1.76
CA SER A 92 -1.90 11.41 -2.98
C SER A 92 -1.97 9.88 -2.97
N LEU A 93 -2.62 9.31 -3.97
CA LEU A 93 -2.64 7.88 -4.24
C LEU A 93 -1.64 7.58 -5.35
N VAL A 94 -0.73 6.65 -5.11
CA VAL A 94 0.23 6.17 -6.11
C VAL A 94 0.04 4.66 -6.28
N TRP A 95 -0.03 4.23 -7.53
CA TRP A 95 -0.03 2.82 -7.90
C TRP A 95 1.15 2.54 -8.83
N GLY A 96 2.05 1.64 -8.40
CA GLY A 96 3.10 1.07 -9.23
C GLY A 96 2.78 -0.38 -9.54
N CYS A 97 2.78 -0.78 -10.81
CA CYS A 97 2.69 -2.20 -11.17
C CYS A 97 3.98 -2.67 -11.85
N GLY A 98 4.38 -3.91 -11.56
CA GLY A 98 5.44 -4.58 -12.31
C GLY A 98 5.01 -4.85 -13.76
N ARG A 99 5.94 -4.73 -14.72
CA ARG A 99 5.68 -5.13 -16.11
C ARG A 99 5.60 -6.64 -16.20
N GLY A 100 4.49 -7.18 -16.73
CA GLY A 100 4.32 -8.61 -17.02
C GLY A 100 3.98 -9.49 -15.80
N SER A 101 3.78 -8.91 -14.63
CA SER A 101 3.53 -9.64 -13.38
C SER A 101 2.07 -9.97 -13.09
N VAL A 102 1.11 -9.36 -13.79
CA VAL A 102 -0.31 -9.66 -13.62
C VAL A 102 -0.77 -10.70 -14.67
N PRO A 103 -1.20 -11.91 -14.27
CA PRO A 103 -1.77 -12.88 -15.20
C PRO A 103 -3.00 -12.27 -15.91
N GLY A 104 -2.99 -12.24 -17.24
CA GLY A 104 -4.07 -11.65 -18.04
C GLY A 104 -3.82 -10.25 -18.58
N GLY A 105 -2.66 -9.64 -18.27
CA GLY A 105 -2.16 -8.45 -18.98
C GLY A 105 -2.97 -7.17 -18.73
N TYR A 106 -2.78 -6.54 -17.57
CA TYR A 106 -3.15 -5.14 -17.40
C TYR A 106 -2.01 -4.24 -17.88
N ALA A 107 -2.05 -3.89 -19.17
CA ALA A 107 -1.20 -2.89 -19.78
C ALA A 107 -1.77 -1.49 -19.45
N GLY A 108 -1.52 -0.97 -18.25
CA GLY A 108 -1.99 0.37 -17.92
C GLY A 108 -1.90 0.84 -16.47
N CYS A 109 -1.02 0.26 -15.64
CA CYS A 109 -0.66 0.95 -14.41
C CYS A 109 0.53 1.87 -14.69
N ASP A 110 0.27 3.03 -15.29
CA ASP A 110 1.22 4.11 -15.13
C ASP A 110 1.15 4.61 -13.68
N VAL A 111 2.18 5.32 -13.23
CA VAL A 111 2.19 5.98 -11.91
C VAL A 111 1.08 7.03 -11.91
N HIS A 112 -0.14 6.61 -11.59
CA HIS A 112 -1.30 7.47 -11.55
C HIS A 112 -1.37 8.10 -10.17
N ARG A 113 -1.03 9.39 -10.12
CA ARG A 113 -1.26 10.23 -8.94
C ARG A 113 -2.70 10.72 -8.98
N LEU A 114 -3.57 10.19 -8.13
CA LEU A 114 -4.84 10.84 -7.84
C LEU A 114 -4.64 11.72 -6.61
N SER A 115 -4.79 13.02 -6.77
CA SER A 115 -4.87 13.95 -5.65
C SER A 115 -6.32 14.33 -5.42
N ALA A 116 -6.89 13.87 -4.31
CA ALA A 116 -8.16 14.40 -3.83
C ALA A 116 -7.84 15.55 -2.87
N ALA A 117 -8.05 16.79 -3.31
CA ALA A 117 -8.03 17.93 -2.40
C ALA A 117 -9.20 17.79 -1.42
N HIS A 118 -8.94 17.95 -0.12
CA HIS A 118 -10.04 18.16 0.81
C HIS A 118 -10.65 19.54 0.47
N PRO A 119 -11.94 19.65 0.09
CA PRO A 119 -12.59 20.95 0.04
C PRO A 119 -12.57 21.46 1.48
N SER A 120 -11.91 22.59 1.68
CA SER A 120 -11.67 23.31 2.93
C SER A 120 -12.54 22.88 4.11
N PHE A 121 -11.96 22.26 5.13
CA PHE A 121 -12.41 22.53 6.49
C PHE A 121 -11.90 23.92 6.84
N MET A 122 -12.75 24.92 6.64
CA MET A 122 -12.67 26.25 7.23
C MET A 122 -13.64 26.30 8.40
#